data_AF-A0A2V6J3L4-F1
#
_entry.id   AF-A0A2V6J3L4-F1
#
_cell.length_a   1.000
_cell.length_b   1.000
_cell.length_c   1.000
_cell.angle_alpha   90.00
_cell.angle_beta   90.00
_cell.angle_gamma   90.00
#
_symmetry.space_group_name_H-M   'P 1'
#
loop_
_entity.id
_entity.type
_entity.pdbx_description
1 polymer ?
#
loop_
_entity_poly.entity_id
_entity_poly.type
_entity_poly.pdbx_seq_one_letter_code
_entity_poly.pdbx_strand_id
1 'polypeptide(L)' 'SVASAALDNARATCRRAERRVAALVNDDKAFNIEILRYLNRLSDLCWLLARKIEQARDGDSG' A
#
# COMPACT_ATOMS: atom_id res chain seq x y z
N SER A 1 11.89 3.38 11.56
CA SER A 1 11.09 3.66 12.79
C SER A 1 9.91 2.71 12.94
N VAL A 2 9.30 2.58 14.13
CA VAL A 2 8.08 1.75 14.34
C VAL A 2 6.93 2.21 13.44
N ALA A 3 6.76 3.53 13.26
CA ALA A 3 5.72 4.09 12.40
C ALA A 3 5.92 3.74 10.91
N SER A 4 7.15 3.82 10.39
CA SER A 4 7.47 3.39 9.02
C SER A 4 7.26 1.88 8.84
N ALA A 5 7.66 1.06 9.82
CA ALA A 5 7.44 -0.38 9.79
C ALA A 5 5.94 -0.75 9.78
N ALA A 6 5.11 -0.02 10.53
CA ALA A 6 3.66 -0.20 10.51
C ALA A 6 3.06 0.12 9.13
N LEU A 7 3.56 1.16 8.46
CA LEU A 7 3.14 1.52 7.10
C LEU A 7 3.59 0.49 6.05
N ASP A 8 4.77 -0.08 6.19
CA ASP A 8 5.22 -1.20 5.34
C ASP A 8 4.36 -2.46 5.55
N ASN A 9 3.94 -2.72 6.79
CA ASN A 9 2.99 -3.81 7.07
C ASN A 9 1.62 -3.57 6.40
N ALA A 10 1.10 -2.34 6.52
CA ALA A 10 -0.14 -1.94 5.85
C ALA A 10 -0.02 -2.09 4.33
N ARG A 11 1.09 -1.66 3.74
CA ARG A 11 1.41 -1.84 2.32
C ARG A 11 1.41 -3.31 1.90
N ALA A 12 2.07 -4.18 2.68
CA ALA A 12 2.09 -5.61 2.41
C ALA A 12 0.67 -6.22 2.46
N THR A 13 -0.17 -5.76 3.37
CA THR A 13 -1.58 -6.16 3.46
C THR A 13 -2.39 -5.70 2.25
N CYS A 14 -2.22 -4.45 1.80
CA CYS A 14 -2.88 -3.94 0.60
C CYS A 14 -2.49 -4.72 -0.66
N ARG A 15 -1.19 -5.03 -0.83
CA ARG A 15 -0.70 -5.85 -1.94
C ARG A 15 -1.22 -7.30 -1.89
N ARG A 16 -1.42 -7.88 -0.70
CA ARG A 16 -2.08 -9.20 -0.55
C ARG A 16 -3.55 -9.12 -0.96
N ALA A 17 -4.26 -8.08 -0.56
CA ALA A 17 -5.64 -7.86 -0.96
C ALA A 17 -5.75 -7.67 -2.49
N GLU A 18 -4.88 -6.86 -3.09
CA GLU A 18 -4.83 -6.62 -4.55
C GLU A 18 -4.70 -7.95 -5.31
N ARG A 19 -3.77 -8.83 -4.90
CA ARG A 19 -3.61 -10.15 -5.54
C ARG A 19 -4.84 -11.05 -5.41
N ARG A 20 -5.47 -11.08 -4.22
CA ARG A 20 -6.69 -11.87 -3.99
C ARG A 20 -7.85 -11.36 -4.84
N VAL A 21 -7.99 -10.04 -4.90
CA VAL A 21 -9.03 -9.38 -5.71
C VAL A 21 -8.77 -9.63 -7.19
N ALA A 22 -7.53 -9.48 -7.67
CA ALA A 22 -7.17 -9.72 -9.07
C ALA A 22 -7.48 -11.15 -9.52
N ALA A 23 -7.28 -12.14 -8.64
CA ALA A 23 -7.66 -13.52 -8.90
C ALA A 23 -9.19 -13.67 -9.09
N LEU A 24 -10.00 -12.95 -8.30
CA LEU A 24 -11.46 -12.95 -8.43
C LEU A 24 -11.95 -12.20 -9.69
N VAL A 25 -11.27 -11.12 -10.08
CA VAL A 25 -11.63 -10.34 -11.30
C VAL A 25 -11.53 -11.19 -12.56
N ASN A 26 -10.56 -12.11 -12.62
CA ASN A 26 -10.40 -12.98 -13.79
C ASN A 26 -11.62 -13.92 -14.00
N ASP A 27 -12.38 -14.19 -12.94
CA ASP A 27 -13.51 -15.12 -12.97
C ASP A 27 -14.87 -14.40 -13.13
N ASP A 28 -14.93 -13.07 -12.98
CA ASP A 28 -16.18 -12.29 -13.01
C ASP A 28 -16.10 -11.02 -13.89
N LYS A 29 -16.83 -11.03 -15.02
CA LYS A 29 -16.90 -9.90 -15.97
C LYS A 29 -17.60 -8.65 -15.40
N ALA A 30 -18.35 -8.77 -14.31
CA ALA A 30 -19.02 -7.64 -13.66
C ALA A 30 -18.19 -7.00 -12.54
N PHE A 31 -16.93 -7.43 -12.37
CA PHE A 31 -16.09 -6.93 -11.29
C PHE A 31 -15.75 -5.44 -11.42
N ASN A 32 -15.90 -4.68 -10.33
CA ASN A 32 -15.57 -3.27 -10.30
C ASN A 32 -14.04 -3.02 -10.23
N ILE A 33 -13.45 -2.68 -11.36
CA ILE A 33 -12.02 -2.39 -11.52
C ILE A 33 -11.48 -1.30 -10.59
N GLU A 34 -12.34 -0.39 -10.10
CA GLU A 34 -11.94 0.68 -9.19
C GLU A 34 -11.42 0.15 -7.85
N ILE A 35 -11.82 -1.06 -7.44
CA ILE A 35 -11.30 -1.71 -6.22
C ILE A 35 -9.80 -2.00 -6.37
N LEU A 36 -9.37 -2.55 -7.51
CA LEU A 36 -7.95 -2.79 -7.78
C LEU A 36 -7.16 -1.49 -7.86
N ARG A 37 -7.71 -0.47 -8.54
CA ARG A 37 -7.09 0.85 -8.62
C ARG A 37 -6.91 1.47 -7.23
N TYR A 38 -7.92 1.36 -6.37
CA TYR A 38 -7.85 1.85 -5.00
C TYR A 38 -6.76 1.14 -4.18
N LEU A 39 -6.71 -0.20 -4.21
CA LEU A 39 -5.70 -0.98 -3.48
C LEU A 39 -4.26 -0.65 -3.94
N ASN A 40 -4.10 -0.41 -5.24
CA ASN A 40 -2.83 0.02 -5.82
C ASN A 40 -2.41 1.40 -5.31
N ARG A 41 -3.31 2.41 -5.36
CA ARG A 41 -3.04 3.77 -4.85
C ARG A 41 -2.80 3.79 -3.34
N LEU A 42 -3.55 3.00 -2.57
CA LEU A 42 -3.38 2.89 -1.12
C LEU A 42 -1.99 2.31 -0.78
N SER A 43 -1.53 1.31 -1.53
CA SER A 43 -0.19 0.74 -1.37
C SER A 43 0.91 1.77 -1.64
N ASP A 44 0.73 2.62 -2.66
CA ASP A 44 1.67 3.69 -2.99
C ASP A 44 1.68 4.78 -1.90
N LEU A 45 0.52 5.12 -1.35
CA LEU A 45 0.40 6.06 -0.22
C LEU A 45 1.14 5.54 1.02
N CYS A 46 0.98 4.27 1.39
CA CYS A 46 1.72 3.68 2.51
C CYS A 46 3.24 3.80 2.33
N TRP A 47 3.73 3.55 1.11
CA TRP A 47 5.15 3.70 0.79
C TRP A 47 5.62 5.16 0.90
N LEU A 48 4.85 6.11 0.36
CA LEU A 48 5.17 7.54 0.44
C LEU A 48 5.22 8.03 1.90
N LEU A 49 4.27 7.61 2.73
CA LEU A 49 4.25 7.98 4.15
C LEU A 49 5.43 7.37 4.91
N ALA A 50 5.76 6.10 4.66
CA ALA A 50 6.91 5.44 5.27
C ALA A 50 8.21 6.17 4.91
N ARG A 51 8.36 6.54 3.64
CA ARG A 51 9.51 7.31 3.14
C ARG A 51 9.61 8.68 3.79
N LYS A 52 8.49 9.42 3.92
CA LYS A 52 8.48 10.72 4.60
C LYS A 52 8.90 10.63 6.06
N ILE A 53 8.47 9.58 6.76
CA ILE A 53 8.84 9.36 8.17
C ILE A 53 10.34 9.10 8.29
N GLU A 54 10.92 8.27 7.43
CA GLU A 54 12.37 8.05 7.48
C GLU A 54 13.15 9.31 7.11
N GLN A 55 12.73 10.07 6.08
CA GLN A 55 13.35 11.35 5.73
C GLN A 55 13.32 12.38 6.87
N ALA A 56 12.19 12.47 7.59
CA ALA A 56 12.07 13.37 8.73
C ALA A 56 13.00 13.00 9.89
N ARG A 57 13.38 11.71 10.02
CA ARG A 57 14.33 11.25 11.03
C ARG A 57 15.77 11.52 10.65
N ASP A 58 16.09 11.34 9.37
CA ASP A 58 17.44 11.61 8.85
C ASP A 58 17.78 13.11 8.93
N GLY A 59 16.77 13.98 8.76
CA GLY A 59 16.93 15.44 8.87
C GLY A 59 17.00 16.00 10.30
N ASP A 60 16.64 15.22 11.32
CA ASP A 60 16.73 15.61 12.75
C ASP A 60 18.09 15.24 13.38
N SER A 61 18.96 14.58 12.59
CA SER A 61 20.27 14.08 13.03
C SER A 61 21.46 14.97 12.58
N GLY A 62 21.20 16.15 12.01
CA GLY A 62 22.21 17.13 11.56
C GLY A 62 21.99 18.50 12.15
#